data_AF-A0A2S6BU76-F1
#
_entry.id   AF-A0A2S6BU76-F1
#
_cell.length_a   1.000
_cell.length_b   1.000
_cell.length_c   1.000
_cell.angle_alpha   90.00
_cell.angle_beta   90.00
_cell.angle_gamma   90.00
#
_symmetry.space_group_name_H-M   'P 1'
#
loop_
_entity.id
_entity.type
_entity.pdbx_description
1 polymer ?
#
loop_
_entity_poly.entity_id
_entity_poly.type
_entity_poly.pdbx_seq_one_letter_code
_entity_poly.pdbx_strand_id
1 'polypeptide(L)'
;MSSTAAPGLSEARSMCCQEYLGALAFYYQKECPQTVETAKANLKWRTLPAYWHIKNCILVSTCTTDIWEGERYRIAAERVWKNVKEQSSRDHKHEQFMLERLRSILDELKERLERLEDEEDEEESEEESEEGTEDVDEDED
;
A
#
# COMPACT_ATOMS: atom_id res chain seq x y z
N MET A 1 -8.40 1.03 -40.83
CA MET A 1 -8.93 1.92 -39.78
C MET A 1 -9.42 1.03 -38.64
N SER A 2 -8.56 0.75 -37.66
CA SER A 2 -8.94 -0.08 -36.51
C SER A 2 -9.74 0.79 -35.55
N SER A 3 -11.05 0.54 -35.49
CA SER A 3 -11.95 1.16 -34.53
C SER A 3 -11.69 0.55 -33.15
N THR A 4 -10.87 1.21 -32.33
CA THR A 4 -10.76 0.91 -30.90
C THR A 4 -12.04 1.40 -30.22
N ALA A 5 -13.08 0.58 -30.23
CA ALA A 5 -14.26 0.82 -29.41
C ALA A 5 -13.81 0.78 -27.93
N ALA A 6 -14.13 1.82 -27.17
CA ALA A 6 -13.90 1.81 -25.74
C ALA A 6 -14.69 0.64 -25.12
N PRO A 7 -14.07 -0.18 -24.26
CA PRO A 7 -14.74 -1.32 -23.67
C PRO A 7 -16.00 -0.87 -22.91
N GLY A 8 -17.06 -1.66 -23.00
CA GLY A 8 -18.29 -1.39 -22.26
C GLY A 8 -18.03 -1.41 -20.75
N LEU A 9 -18.88 -0.74 -19.95
CA LEU A 9 -18.77 -0.68 -18.49
C LEU A 9 -18.59 -2.06 -17.82
N SER A 10 -19.15 -3.13 -18.41
CA SER A 10 -18.99 -4.50 -17.92
C SER A 10 -17.62 -5.09 -18.22
N GLU A 11 -17.06 -4.83 -19.41
CA GLU A 11 -15.73 -5.30 -19.80
C GLU A 11 -14.64 -4.56 -19.03
N ALA A 12 -14.81 -3.25 -18.82
CA ALA A 12 -13.91 -2.45 -18.00
C ALA A 12 -13.84 -2.95 -16.54
N ARG A 13 -14.98 -3.36 -15.96
CA ARG A 13 -15.03 -3.96 -14.62
C ARG A 13 -14.36 -5.33 -14.57
N SER A 14 -14.53 -6.15 -15.61
CA SER A 14 -13.91 -7.47 -15.72
C SER A 14 -12.38 -7.37 -15.85
N MET A 15 -11.89 -6.45 -16.68
CA MET A 15 -10.47 -6.20 -16.89
C MET A 15 -9.77 -5.70 -15.62
N CYS A 16 -10.34 -4.71 -14.93
CA CYS A 16 -9.76 -4.20 -13.67
C CYS A 16 -9.69 -5.28 -12.58
N CYS A 17 -10.63 -6.23 -12.58
CA CYS A 17 -10.61 -7.38 -11.68
C CYS A 17 -9.45 -8.33 -12.03
N GLN A 18 -9.28 -8.69 -13.31
CA GLN A 18 -8.20 -9.60 -13.76
C GLN A 18 -6.81 -9.07 -13.42
N GLU A 19 -6.60 -7.77 -13.59
CA GLU A 19 -5.30 -7.12 -13.41
C GLU A 19 -4.93 -6.99 -11.93
N TYR A 20 -5.93 -6.71 -11.10
CA TYR A 20 -5.78 -6.83 -9.65
C TYR A 20 -5.48 -8.28 -9.23
N LEU A 21 -6.16 -9.26 -9.82
CA LEU A 21 -5.90 -10.67 -9.53
C LEU A 21 -4.48 -11.10 -9.94
N GLY A 22 -3.92 -10.51 -11.00
CA GLY A 22 -2.52 -10.69 -11.38
C GLY A 22 -1.57 -10.24 -10.27
N ALA A 23 -1.73 -9.02 -9.76
CA ALA A 23 -0.93 -8.53 -8.63
C ALA A 23 -1.13 -9.38 -7.36
N LEU A 24 -2.37 -9.80 -7.09
CA LEU A 24 -2.70 -10.64 -5.94
C LEU A 24 -2.09 -12.05 -6.03
N ALA A 25 -1.92 -12.59 -7.24
CA ALA A 25 -1.30 -13.90 -7.43
C ALA A 25 0.17 -13.88 -7.02
N PHE A 26 0.91 -12.82 -7.35
CA PHE A 26 2.29 -12.62 -6.88
C PHE A 26 2.35 -12.46 -5.36
N TYR A 27 1.40 -11.74 -4.77
CA TYR A 27 1.32 -11.58 -3.32
C TYR A 27 1.22 -12.93 -2.60
N TYR A 28 0.32 -13.81 -3.06
CA TYR A 28 0.17 -15.14 -2.47
C TYR A 28 1.38 -16.06 -2.70
N GLN A 29 2.17 -15.79 -3.74
CA GLN A 29 3.45 -16.47 -4.00
C GLN A 29 4.61 -15.86 -3.20
N LYS A 30 4.37 -14.82 -2.38
CA LYS A 30 5.38 -14.04 -1.65
C LYS A 30 6.38 -13.33 -2.56
N GLU A 31 5.99 -13.05 -3.80
CA GLU A 31 6.77 -12.29 -4.76
C GLU A 31 6.47 -10.80 -4.59
N CYS A 32 6.97 -10.20 -3.50
CA CYS A 32 6.70 -8.80 -3.16
C CYS A 32 7.11 -7.80 -4.25
N PRO A 33 8.31 -7.90 -4.89
CA PRO A 33 8.68 -6.95 -5.94
C PRO A 33 7.71 -6.95 -7.13
N GLN A 34 7.33 -8.14 -7.61
CA GLN A 34 6.37 -8.33 -8.70
C GLN A 34 4.97 -7.84 -8.33
N THR A 35 4.57 -8.05 -7.07
CA THR A 35 3.31 -7.53 -6.52
C THR A 35 3.28 -6.01 -6.61
N VAL A 36 4.33 -5.34 -6.13
CA VAL A 36 4.47 -3.89 -6.14
C VAL A 36 4.49 -3.34 -7.57
N GLU A 37 5.27 -3.94 -8.46
CA GLU A 37 5.37 -3.53 -9.86
C GLU A 37 4.00 -3.61 -10.56
N THR A 38 3.34 -4.77 -10.44
CA THR A 38 2.04 -5.01 -11.09
C THR A 38 0.95 -4.10 -10.51
N ALA A 39 0.90 -3.95 -9.18
CA ALA A 39 -0.08 -3.06 -8.55
C ALA A 39 0.13 -1.59 -8.94
N LYS A 40 1.38 -1.11 -9.02
CA LYS A 40 1.71 0.24 -9.51
C LYS A 40 1.34 0.41 -10.98
N ALA A 41 1.52 -0.61 -11.81
CA ALA A 41 1.11 -0.57 -13.22
C ALA A 41 -0.42 -0.38 -13.34
N ASN A 42 -1.20 -1.10 -12.54
CA ASN A 42 -2.66 -0.97 -12.49
C ASN A 42 -3.10 0.44 -12.09
N LEU A 43 -2.42 1.06 -11.13
CA LEU A 43 -2.73 2.42 -10.65
C LEU A 43 -2.50 3.52 -11.69
N LYS A 44 -1.78 3.24 -12.78
CA LYS A 44 -1.61 4.20 -13.90
C LYS A 44 -2.89 4.34 -14.74
N TRP A 45 -3.87 3.47 -14.55
CA TRP A 45 -5.11 3.48 -15.32
C TRP A 45 -6.05 4.56 -14.82
N ARG A 46 -6.22 5.62 -15.63
CA ARG A 46 -7.04 6.79 -15.29
C ARG A 46 -8.50 6.47 -14.97
N THR A 47 -9.02 5.36 -15.50
CA THR A 47 -10.41 4.93 -15.32
C THR A 47 -10.53 3.77 -14.33
N LEU A 48 -9.49 3.49 -13.52
CA LEU A 48 -9.52 2.43 -12.52
C LEU A 48 -10.63 2.71 -11.50
N PRO A 49 -11.62 1.81 -11.33
CA PRO A 49 -12.66 2.00 -10.33
C PRO A 49 -12.09 2.09 -8.93
N ALA A 50 -12.70 2.95 -8.09
CA ALA A 50 -12.18 3.30 -6.77
C ALA A 50 -11.90 2.09 -5.86
N TYR A 51 -12.76 1.07 -5.89
CA TYR A 51 -12.54 -0.17 -5.15
C TYR A 51 -11.23 -0.87 -5.52
N TRP A 52 -10.93 -0.98 -6.81
CA TRP A 52 -9.68 -1.58 -7.30
C TRP A 52 -8.48 -0.69 -7.06
N HIS A 53 -8.67 0.64 -7.11
CA HIS A 53 -7.62 1.59 -6.75
C HIS A 53 -7.19 1.40 -5.30
N ILE A 54 -8.14 1.33 -4.35
CA ILE A 54 -7.83 1.12 -2.93
C ILE A 54 -7.05 -0.19 -2.74
N LYS A 55 -7.51 -1.29 -3.35
CA LYS A 55 -6.84 -2.59 -3.17
C LYS A 55 -5.43 -2.66 -3.76
N ASN A 56 -5.19 -2.04 -4.92
CA ASN A 56 -3.83 -1.98 -5.48
C ASN A 56 -2.92 -1.12 -4.59
N CYS A 57 -3.41 0.00 -4.05
CA CYS A 57 -2.65 0.79 -3.07
C CYS A 57 -2.31 -0.03 -1.81
N ILE A 58 -3.25 -0.82 -1.29
CA ILE A 58 -3.02 -1.72 -0.15
C ILE A 58 -1.93 -2.75 -0.48
N LEU A 59 -1.95 -3.36 -1.67
CA LEU A 59 -0.91 -4.31 -2.09
C LEU A 59 0.47 -3.65 -2.12
N VAL A 60 0.58 -2.46 -2.71
CA VAL A 60 1.86 -1.72 -2.74
C VAL A 60 2.34 -1.44 -1.32
N SER A 61 1.46 -0.90 -0.48
CA SER A 61 1.80 -0.54 0.89
C SER A 61 2.21 -1.74 1.75
N THR A 62 1.59 -2.90 1.51
CA THR A 62 1.88 -4.13 2.25
C THR A 62 3.23 -4.75 1.88
N CYS A 63 3.63 -4.63 0.61
CA CYS A 63 4.74 -5.38 0.02
C CYS A 63 5.99 -4.56 -0.29
N THR A 64 5.91 -3.23 -0.29
CA THR A 64 7.09 -2.40 -0.44
C THR A 64 7.99 -2.52 0.79
N THR A 65 9.30 -2.42 0.57
CA THR A 65 10.30 -2.39 1.63
C THR A 65 10.61 -0.96 2.09
N ASP A 66 10.17 0.05 1.35
CA ASP A 66 10.30 1.46 1.70
C ASP A 66 9.08 1.89 2.53
N ILE A 67 9.27 2.12 3.84
CA ILE A 67 8.20 2.49 4.77
C ILE A 67 7.48 3.76 4.30
N TRP A 68 8.23 4.78 3.86
CA TRP A 68 7.68 6.04 3.37
C TRP A 68 6.86 5.86 2.11
N GLU A 69 7.31 4.99 1.20
CA GLU A 69 6.48 4.58 0.09
C GLU A 69 5.21 3.86 0.56
N GLY A 70 5.35 2.95 1.51
CA GLY A 70 4.24 2.22 2.11
C GLY A 70 3.17 3.18 2.61
N GLU A 71 3.58 4.18 3.38
CA GLU A 71 2.72 5.20 3.97
C GLU A 71 2.06 6.08 2.90
N ARG A 72 2.80 6.52 1.87
CA ARG A 72 2.23 7.28 0.75
C ARG A 72 1.08 6.52 0.07
N TYR A 73 1.23 5.21 -0.18
CA TYR A 73 0.18 4.41 -0.79
C TYR A 73 -0.97 4.13 0.18
N ARG A 74 -0.72 3.97 1.47
CA ARG A 74 -1.78 3.86 2.49
C ARG A 74 -2.63 5.13 2.54
N ILE A 75 -2.01 6.32 2.62
CA ILE A 75 -2.71 7.62 2.59
C ILE A 75 -3.51 7.79 1.30
N ALA A 76 -2.95 7.39 0.15
CA ALA A 76 -3.67 7.44 -1.12
C ALA A 76 -4.92 6.54 -1.08
N ALA A 77 -4.81 5.33 -0.54
CA ALA A 77 -5.93 4.41 -0.35
C ALA A 77 -7.00 5.00 0.58
N GLU A 78 -6.60 5.62 1.70
CA GLU A 78 -7.52 6.28 2.64
C GLU A 78 -8.30 7.42 2.01
N ARG A 79 -7.63 8.26 1.21
CA ARG A 79 -8.30 9.37 0.50
C ARG A 79 -9.39 8.85 -0.44
N VAL A 80 -9.09 7.80 -1.20
CA VAL A 80 -10.07 7.19 -2.11
C VAL A 80 -11.20 6.52 -1.32
N TRP A 81 -10.87 5.79 -0.25
CA TRP A 81 -11.87 5.16 0.63
C TRP A 81 -12.83 6.19 1.22
N LYS A 82 -12.30 7.30 1.76
CA LYS A 82 -13.11 8.38 2.35
C LYS A 82 -14.07 8.97 1.32
N ASN A 83 -13.56 9.27 0.13
CA ASN A 83 -14.38 9.80 -0.96
C ASN A 83 -15.52 8.84 -1.36
N VAL A 84 -15.23 7.54 -1.48
CA VAL A 84 -16.26 6.53 -1.79
C VAL A 84 -17.26 6.40 -0.65
N LYS A 85 -16.80 6.39 0.61
CA LYS A 85 -17.67 6.31 1.78
C LYS A 85 -18.64 7.49 1.85
N GLU A 86 -18.18 8.71 1.59
CA GLU A 86 -19.00 9.92 1.56
C GLU A 86 -20.07 9.89 0.46
N GLN A 87 -19.78 9.24 -0.67
CA GLN A 87 -20.70 9.11 -1.81
C GLN A 87 -21.61 7.87 -1.70
N SER A 88 -21.28 6.91 -0.84
CA SER A 88 -22.02 5.66 -0.70
C SER A 88 -23.39 5.87 -0.04
N SER A 89 -24.43 5.24 -0.58
CA SER A 89 -25.74 5.21 0.07
C SER A 89 -25.72 4.23 1.25
N ARG A 90 -26.34 4.62 2.37
CA ARG A 90 -26.51 3.75 3.55
C ARG A 90 -27.39 2.54 3.26
N ASP A 91 -28.22 2.60 2.22
CA ASP A 91 -29.13 1.52 1.85
C ASP A 91 -28.43 0.36 1.11
N HIS A 92 -27.23 0.59 0.58
CA HIS A 92 -26.44 -0.42 -0.11
C HIS A 92 -25.60 -1.26 0.86
N LYS A 93 -26.24 -2.18 1.59
CA LYS A 93 -25.58 -3.02 2.60
C LYS A 93 -24.31 -3.72 2.12
N HIS A 94 -24.30 -4.21 0.87
CA HIS A 94 -23.12 -4.87 0.31
C HIS A 94 -21.94 -3.90 0.14
N GLU A 95 -22.20 -2.70 -0.37
CA GLU A 95 -21.19 -1.66 -0.52
C GLU A 95 -20.64 -1.21 0.84
N GLN A 96 -21.53 -1.02 1.82
CA GLN A 96 -21.14 -0.68 3.20
C GLN A 96 -20.23 -1.75 3.81
N PHE A 97 -20.58 -3.03 3.68
CA PHE A 97 -19.76 -4.15 4.15
C PHE A 97 -18.37 -4.17 3.51
N MET A 98 -18.28 -3.95 2.19
CA MET A 98 -17.00 -3.92 1.49
C MET A 98 -16.13 -2.73 1.93
N LEU A 99 -16.74 -1.57 2.18
CA LEU A 99 -16.04 -0.40 2.71
C LEU A 99 -15.55 -0.60 4.14
N GLU A 100 -16.35 -1.21 5.02
CA GLU A 100 -15.93 -1.54 6.39
C GLU A 100 -14.73 -2.49 6.40
N ARG A 101 -14.75 -3.50 5.52
CA ARG A 101 -13.62 -4.42 5.38
C ARG A 101 -12.35 -3.71 4.90
N LEU A 102 -12.49 -2.78 3.95
CA LEU A 102 -11.35 -1.96 3.51
C LEU A 102 -10.84 -1.05 4.62
N ARG A 103 -11.72 -0.54 5.50
CA ARG A 103 -11.30 0.28 6.64
C ARG A 103 -10.44 -0.52 7.61
N SER A 104 -10.88 -1.71 8.02
CA SER A 104 -10.10 -2.60 8.92
C SER A 104 -8.69 -2.84 8.39
N ILE A 105 -8.57 -3.13 7.08
CA ILE A 105 -7.27 -3.38 6.46
C ILE A 105 -6.38 -2.12 6.50
N LEU A 106 -6.96 -0.93 6.30
CA LEU A 106 -6.22 0.33 6.36
C LEU A 106 -5.79 0.70 7.78
N ASP A 107 -6.60 0.36 8.79
CA ASP A 107 -6.26 0.51 10.20
C ASP A 107 -5.10 -0.41 10.59
N GLU A 108 -5.20 -1.70 10.26
CA GLU A 108 -4.14 -2.69 10.51
C GLU A 108 -2.82 -2.29 9.81
N LEU A 109 -2.92 -1.77 8.58
CA LEU A 109 -1.76 -1.33 7.82
C LEU A 109 -1.12 -0.08 8.42
N LYS A 110 -1.92 0.84 8.96
CA LYS A 110 -1.43 2.02 9.67
C LYS A 110 -0.64 1.60 10.92
N GLU A 111 -1.24 0.78 11.77
CA GLU A 111 -0.59 0.28 12.99
C GLU A 111 0.69 -0.54 12.69
N ARG A 112 0.74 -1.23 11.54
CA ARG A 112 1.96 -1.93 11.11
C ARG A 112 3.05 -0.95 10.69
N LEU A 113 2.73 0.09 9.92
CA LEU A 113 3.73 1.04 9.43
C LEU A 113 4.27 1.92 10.57
N GLU A 114 3.41 2.36 11.49
CA GLU A 114 3.84 3.12 12.67
C GLU A 114 4.85 2.31 13.50
N ARG A 115 4.60 1.00 13.72
CA ARG A 115 5.57 0.14 14.42
C ARG A 115 6.90 -0.04 13.70
N LEU A 116 6.89 -0.11 12.36
CA LEU A 116 8.13 -0.25 11.60
C LEU A 116 8.95 1.05 11.60
N GLU A 117 8.28 2.21 11.61
CA GLU A 117 8.92 3.52 11.76
C GLU A 117 9.56 3.65 13.14
N ASP A 118 8.85 3.28 14.21
CA ASP A 118 9.40 3.26 15.57
C ASP A 118 10.65 2.32 15.68
N GLU A 119 10.63 1.16 15.00
CA GLU A 119 11.76 0.22 14.95
C GLU A 119 12.98 0.78 14.19
N GLU A 120 12.79 1.48 13.07
CA GLU A 120 13.89 2.14 12.33
C GLU A 120 14.55 3.27 13.15
N ASP A 121 13.76 4.06 13.86
CA ASP A 121 14.25 5.15 14.72
C ASP A 121 15.07 4.63 15.92
N GLU A 122 14.73 3.45 16.47
CA GLU A 122 15.48 2.80 17.55
C GLU A 122 16.84 2.26 17.05
N GLU A 123 16.89 1.62 15.87
CA GLU A 123 18.14 1.10 15.29
C GLU A 123 19.15 2.22 14.96
N GLU A 124 18.71 3.36 14.43
CA GLU A 124 19.60 4.52 14.20
C GLU A 124 20.18 5.10 15.51
N SER A 125 19.41 5.06 16.61
CA SER A 125 19.87 5.59 17.89
C SER A 125 20.93 4.72 18.59
N GLU A 126 20.95 3.40 18.34
CA GLU A 126 21.93 2.49 18.92
C GLU A 126 23.27 2.56 18.19
N GLU A 127 23.27 2.71 16.86
CA GLU A 127 24.51 2.83 16.06
C GLU A 127 25.29 4.13 16.33
N GLU A 128 24.64 5.23 16.73
CA GLU A 128 25.35 6.48 17.10
C GLU A 128 26.04 6.43 18.47
N SER A 129 25.85 5.36 19.26
CA SER A 129 26.35 5.26 20.64
C SER A 129 27.55 4.33 20.84
N GLU A 130 28.04 3.65 19.80
CA GLU A 130 29.21 2.75 19.86
C GLU A 130 30.57 3.37 19.43
N GLU A 131 30.65 4.64 19.01
CA GLU A 131 31.94 5.35 18.85
C GLU A 131 32.39 6.02 20.16
N GLY A 132 32.86 5.22 21.13
CA GLY A 132 33.20 5.71 22.47
C GLY A 132 34.27 4.95 23.25
N THR A 133 35.21 4.28 22.57
CA THR A 133 36.44 3.69 23.16
C THR A 133 37.52 3.83 22.09
N GLU A 134 38.74 4.32 22.28
CA GLU A 134 39.73 4.16 23.34
C GLU A 134 40.75 5.29 23.15
N ASP A 135 41.20 5.95 24.22
CA ASP A 135 42.57 6.47 24.33
C ASP A 135 42.85 6.65 25.83
N VAL A 136 43.16 5.52 26.46
CA VAL A 136 43.96 5.48 27.67
C VAL A 136 45.40 5.62 27.19
N ASP A 137 46.06 6.71 27.58
CA ASP A 137 47.50 6.65 27.82
C ASP A 137 47.82 7.49 29.07
N GLU A 138 48.22 6.74 30.10
CA GLU A 138 48.88 7.22 31.31
C GLU A 138 50.27 7.74 30.91
N ASP A 139 50.58 9.01 31.21
CA ASP A 139 51.96 9.45 31.33
C ASP A 139 52.23 9.87 32.79
N GLU A 140 52.85 8.93 33.53
CA GLU A 140 53.64 9.20 34.72
C GLU A 140 54.97 9.87 34.31
N ASP A 141 55.25 11.08 34.81
CA ASP A 141 56.59 11.53 35.22
C ASP A 141 56.52 12.77 36.15
#